data_AF-A0A520JKX2-F1
#
_entry.id   AF-A0A520JKX2-F1
#
_cell.length_a   1.000
_cell.length_b   1.000
_cell.length_c   1.000
_cell.angle_alpha   90.00
_cell.angle_beta   90.00
_cell.angle_gamma   90.00
#
_symmetry.space_group_name_H-M   'P 1'
#
loop_
_entity.id
_entity.type
_entity.pdbx_description
1 polymer ?
#
loop_
_entity_poly.entity_id
_entity_poly.type
_entity_poly.pdbx_seq_one_letter_code
_entity_poly.pdbx_strand_id
1 'polypeptide(L)' 'MSDKSAPTLADWQAAATKEVKGADLTWPTPEGIDVKPLYTAEDVTADPGLPGFAPFTRGVRASMYA' A
#
# COMPACT_ATOMS: atom_id res chain seq x y z
N MET A 1 -3.63 -28.15 17.31
CA MET A 1 -4.17 -26.95 16.65
C MET A 1 -3.24 -26.67 15.49
N SER A 2 -3.65 -26.97 14.26
CA SER A 2 -2.77 -26.86 13.09
C SER A 2 -2.32 -25.42 12.89
N ASP A 3 -1.01 -25.21 12.95
CA ASP A 3 -0.36 -23.95 12.63
C ASP A 3 -0.41 -23.77 11.11
N LYS A 4 -1.46 -23.12 10.62
CA LYS A 4 -1.64 -22.81 9.21
C LYS A 4 -0.93 -21.49 8.97
N SER A 5 0.26 -21.55 8.37
CA SER A 5 1.02 -20.36 8.00
C SER A 5 0.12 -19.34 7.29
N ALA A 6 0.26 -18.06 7.64
CA ALA A 6 -0.52 -16.99 7.01
C ALA A 6 -0.25 -16.95 5.50
N PRO A 7 -1.25 -16.63 4.66
CA PRO A 7 -1.05 -16.46 3.22
C PRO A 7 0.03 -15.43 2.91
N THR A 8 0.85 -15.72 1.89
CA THR A 8 1.89 -14.82 1.40
C THR A 8 1.37 -13.88 0.30
N LEU A 9 2.16 -12.86 -0.04
CA LEU A 9 1.86 -11.98 -1.18
C LEU A 9 1.81 -12.76 -2.51
N ALA A 10 2.63 -13.80 -2.66
CA ALA A 10 2.63 -14.67 -3.83
C ALA A 10 1.36 -15.50 -3.94
N ASP A 11 0.84 -16.01 -2.82
CA ASP A 11 -0.44 -16.74 -2.78
C ASP A 11 -1.58 -15.83 -3.24
N TRP A 12 -1.58 -14.58 -2.76
CA TRP A 12 -2.54 -13.57 -3.20
C TRP A 12 -2.41 -13.27 -4.70
N GLN A 13 -1.19 -13.06 -5.20
CA GLN A 13 -0.97 -12.72 -6.61
C GLN A 13 -1.43 -13.86 -7.53
N ALA A 14 -1.20 -15.12 -7.14
CA ALA A 14 -1.67 -16.28 -7.89
C ALA A 14 -3.21 -16.38 -7.91
N ALA A 15 -3.86 -16.13 -6.76
CA ALA A 15 -5.32 -16.10 -6.67
C ALA A 15 -5.93 -14.98 -7.52
N ALA A 16 -5.42 -13.75 -7.38
CA ALA A 16 -5.90 -12.59 -8.14
C ALA A 16 -5.73 -12.81 -9.66
N THR A 17 -4.56 -13.28 -10.10
CA THR A 17 -4.27 -13.60 -11.51
C THR A 17 -5.30 -14.58 -12.07
N LYS A 18 -5.68 -15.61 -11.30
CA LYS A 18 -6.69 -16.58 -11.71
C LYS A 18 -8.09 -15.96 -11.81
N GLU A 19 -8.49 -15.15 -10.85
CA GLU A 19 -9.80 -14.50 -10.81
C GLU A 19 -10.02 -13.55 -11.99
N VAL A 20 -8.99 -12.78 -12.36
CA VAL A 20 -9.06 -11.82 -13.47
C VAL A 20 -8.51 -12.37 -14.78
N LYS A 21 -8.26 -13.67 -14.86
CA LYS A 21 -7.76 -14.37 -16.06
C LYS A 21 -6.50 -13.72 -16.66
N GLY A 22 -5.58 -13.28 -15.80
CA GLY A 22 -4.32 -12.67 -16.19
C GLY A 22 -4.42 -11.21 -16.66
N ALA A 23 -5.56 -10.53 -16.48
CA ALA A 23 -5.63 -9.10 -16.71
C ALA A 23 -4.69 -8.34 -15.75
N ASP A 24 -3.98 -7.34 -16.27
CA ASP A 24 -3.23 -6.40 -15.44
C ASP A 24 -4.21 -5.46 -14.73
N LEU A 25 -4.04 -5.32 -13.41
CA LEU A 25 -4.88 -4.50 -12.54
C LEU A 25 -4.18 -3.19 -12.11
N THR A 26 -2.99 -2.93 -12.63
CA THR A 26 -2.29 -1.65 -12.44
C THR A 26 -3.13 -0.53 -13.07
N TRP A 27 -3.36 0.55 -12.30
CA TRP A 27 -4.02 1.73 -12.85
C TRP A 27 -2.99 2.77 -13.28
N PRO A 28 -2.83 3.02 -14.60
CA PRO A 28 -1.99 4.11 -15.10
C PRO A 28 -2.77 5.42 -14.99
N THR A 29 -2.37 6.28 -14.05
CA THR A 29 -3.01 7.60 -13.93
C THR A 29 -2.60 8.51 -15.09
N PRO A 30 -3.39 9.54 -15.43
CA PRO A 30 -3.03 10.52 -16.46
C PRO A 30 -1.70 11.24 -16.19
N GLU A 31 -1.28 11.31 -14.93
CA GLU A 31 -0.01 11.89 -14.49
C GLU A 31 1.21 10.98 -14.75
N GLY A 32 0.99 9.75 -15.25
CA GLY A 32 2.05 8.78 -15.53
C GLY A 32 2.53 8.02 -14.30
N ILE A 33 1.66 7.89 -13.27
CA ILE A 33 1.95 7.11 -12.06
C ILE A 33 1.17 5.79 -12.13
N ASP A 34 1.86 4.68 -11.92
CA ASP A 34 1.25 3.35 -11.84
C ASP A 34 0.80 3.06 -10.40
N VAL A 35 -0.52 2.98 -10.20
CA VAL A 35 -1.10 2.63 -8.90
C VAL A 35 -1.25 1.12 -8.81
N LYS A 36 -0.60 0.52 -7.81
CA LYS A 36 -0.71 -0.93 -7.56
C LYS A 36 -2.13 -1.29 -7.11
N PRO A 37 -2.63 -2.48 -7.48
CA PRO A 37 -3.94 -2.96 -7.01
C PRO A 37 -3.96 -3.35 -5.53
N LEU A 38 -2.79 -3.55 -4.91
CA LEU A 38 -2.62 -3.87 -3.49
C LEU A 38 -1.32 -3.22 -2.98
N TYR A 39 -1.41 -2.57 -1.82
CA TYR A 39 -0.26 -2.15 -1.02
C TYR A 39 -0.30 -2.91 0.31
N THR A 40 0.87 -3.26 0.81
CA THR A 40 1.08 -4.01 2.05
C THR A 40 1.96 -3.22 3.02
N ALA A 41 2.20 -3.77 4.21
CA ALA A 41 3.14 -3.18 5.16
C ALA A 41 4.56 -3.07 4.58
N GLU A 42 4.94 -3.94 3.64
CA GLU A 42 6.27 -3.90 2.98
C GLU A 42 6.44 -2.67 2.08
N ASP A 43 5.35 -2.02 1.65
CA ASP A 43 5.41 -0.80 0.84
C ASP A 43 5.71 0.46 1.69
N VAL A 44 5.67 0.36 3.02
CA VAL A 44 6.02 1.46 3.93
C VAL A 44 7.52 1.43 4.21
N THR A 45 8.29 2.21 3.45
CA THR A 45 9.75 2.24 3.55
C THR A 45 10.29 3.19 4.61
N ALA A 46 9.46 4.11 5.11
CA ALA A 46 9.85 5.11 6.10
C ALA A 46 8.66 5.56 6.96
N ASP A 47 8.92 5.91 8.22
CA ASP A 47 7.92 6.55 9.08
C ASP A 47 7.74 8.02 8.67
N PRO A 48 6.51 8.46 8.34
CA PRO A 48 6.23 9.86 8.02
C PRO A 48 6.31 10.81 9.24
N GLY A 49 6.52 10.30 10.46
CA GLY A 49 6.66 11.09 11.68
C GLY A 49 5.34 11.60 12.25
N LEU A 50 5.41 12.72 12.98
CA LEU A 50 4.25 13.37 13.64
C LEU A 50 3.93 14.73 12.99
N PRO A 51 2.65 15.13 12.89
CA PRO A 51 2.28 16.45 12.38
C PRO A 51 2.86 17.55 13.27
N GLY A 52 3.25 18.68 12.66
CA GLY A 52 3.92 19.78 13.35
C GLY A 52 5.44 19.62 13.50
N PHE A 53 6.01 18.49 13.05
CA PHE A 53 7.44 18.22 13.09
C PHE A 53 7.93 17.72 11.72
N ALA A 54 9.21 17.95 11.42
CA ALA A 54 9.82 17.45 10.18
C ALA A 54 9.70 15.92 10.08
N PRO A 55 9.47 15.34 8.88
CA PRO A 55 9.50 15.95 7.54
C PRO A 55 8.18 16.60 7.10
N PHE A 56 7.22 16.81 8.01
CA PHE A 56 5.93 17.47 7.75
C PHE A 56 5.02 16.77 6.74
N THR A 57 5.28 15.51 6.39
CA THR A 57 4.39 14.69 5.53
C THR A 57 2.96 14.64 6.07
N ARG A 58 2.80 14.67 7.41
CA ARG A 58 1.49 14.68 8.09
C ARG A 58 0.91 16.07 8.36
N GLY A 59 1.60 17.14 7.95
CA GLY A 59 1.15 18.52 8.11
C GLY A 59 2.05 19.38 9.01
N VAL A 60 1.92 20.70 8.87
CA VAL A 60 2.83 21.70 9.47
C VAL A 60 2.45 22.17 10.88
N ARG A 61 1.22 21.90 11.33
CA ARG A 61 0.75 22.23 12.69
C ARG A 61 0.45 20.94 13.45
N ALA A 62 0.73 20.92 14.74
CA ALA A 62 0.41 19.76 15.58
C ALA A 62 -1.10 19.44 15.61
N SER A 63 -1.97 20.47 15.65
CA SER A 63 -3.43 20.32 15.69
C SER A 63 -4.11 20.30 14.30
N MET A 64 -3.41 20.77 13.27
CA MET A 64 -3.92 21.09 11.93
C MET A 64 -5.12 22.03 11.89
N TYR A 65 -6.31 21.54 12.26
CA TYR A 65 -7.60 22.20 12.03
C TYR A 65 -8.34 22.62 13.31
N ALA A 66 -7.72 22.45 14.48
CA ALA A 66 -8.23 22.95 15.77
C ALA A 66 -7.52 24.23 16.20
#